data_AF-A0A957WYP8-F1
#
_entry.id   AF-A0A957WYP8-F1
#
_cell.length_a   1.000
_cell.length_b   1.000
_cell.length_c   1.000
_cell.angle_alpha   90.00
_cell.angle_beta   90.00
_cell.angle_gamma   90.00
#
_symmetry.space_group_name_H-M   'P 1'
#
loop_
_entity.id
_entity.type
_entity.pdbx_description
1 polymer ?
#
loop_
_entity_poly.entity_id
_entity_poly.type
_entity_poly.pdbx_seq_one_letter_code
_entity_poly.pdbx_strand_id
1 'polypeptide(L)'
;WVNGRHVGSHEGGHLPFTLDVTDAVQWQGENTIAIQVENKLMSTRVPAGSMSGDKPTGFMNNYPDTTFDFFPYGGLHRAVYLYSVPQTHIADVTVTTTVDDPKTDAPTGTVHVAVVASTGYSGSGEIVLQNGEQMQTVALHFADG
;
A
#
# COMPACT_ATOMS: atom_id res chain seq x y z
N TRP A 1 6.32 8.30 -15.29
CA TRP A 1 6.64 7.96 -16.69
C TRP A 1 7.81 7.02 -16.73
N VAL A 2 7.80 6.11 -17.70
CA VAL A 2 8.94 5.25 -18.04
C VAL A 2 9.22 5.46 -19.52
N ASN A 3 10.44 5.88 -19.86
CA ASN A 3 10.87 6.17 -21.24
C ASN A 3 9.92 7.14 -21.98
N GLY A 4 9.43 8.17 -21.28
CA GLY A 4 8.48 9.14 -21.81
C GLY A 4 7.02 8.66 -21.87
N ARG A 5 6.72 7.38 -21.63
CA ARG A 5 5.35 6.85 -21.56
C ARG A 5 4.75 7.06 -20.17
N HIS A 6 3.54 7.60 -20.09
CA HIS A 6 2.78 7.68 -18.84
C HIS A 6 2.31 6.28 -18.43
N VAL A 7 2.57 5.88 -17.19
CA VAL A 7 2.29 4.52 -16.68
C VAL A 7 1.22 4.51 -15.58
N GLY A 8 0.81 5.67 -15.08
CA GLY A 8 -0.21 5.80 -14.04
C GLY A 8 0.06 6.94 -13.07
N SER A 9 -0.86 7.11 -12.13
CA SER A 9 -0.86 8.18 -11.13
C SER A 9 -1.49 7.70 -9.82
N HIS A 10 -1.17 8.37 -8.71
CA HIS A 10 -1.77 8.14 -7.40
C HIS A 10 -2.16 9.47 -6.77
N GLU A 11 -3.29 9.49 -6.06
CA GLU A 11 -3.72 10.61 -5.23
C GLU A 11 -3.71 10.16 -3.76
N GLY A 12 -2.95 10.89 -2.93
CA GLY A 12 -2.67 10.51 -1.55
C GLY A 12 -1.18 10.63 -1.25
N GLY A 13 -0.82 11.20 -0.09
CA GLY A 13 0.58 11.49 0.26
C GLY A 13 1.25 10.45 1.19
N HIS A 14 0.50 9.50 1.73
CA HIS A 14 0.94 8.72 2.89
C HIS A 14 0.80 7.20 2.77
N LEU A 15 0.13 6.70 1.73
CA LEU A 15 0.02 5.26 1.45
C LEU A 15 0.96 4.87 0.30
N PRO A 16 1.47 3.62 0.30
CA PRO A 16 2.20 3.12 -0.85
C PRO A 16 1.27 2.98 -2.06
N PHE A 17 1.86 3.07 -3.25
CA PHE A 17 1.22 2.71 -4.50
C PHE A 17 2.23 2.01 -5.40
N THR A 18 1.75 1.14 -6.27
CA THR A 18 2.55 0.42 -7.26
C THR A 18 1.97 0.65 -8.64
N LEU A 19 2.82 0.62 -9.67
CA LEU A 19 2.41 0.70 -11.07
C LEU A 19 3.13 -0.42 -11.81
N ASP A 20 2.38 -1.24 -12.55
CA ASP A 20 2.97 -2.22 -13.45
C ASP A 20 3.59 -1.49 -14.65
N VAL A 21 4.90 -1.68 -14.84
CA VAL A 21 5.69 -1.07 -15.91
C VAL A 21 6.23 -2.09 -16.90
N THR A 22 5.82 -3.35 -16.81
CA THR A 22 6.31 -4.48 -17.62
C THR A 22 6.34 -4.14 -19.11
N ASP A 23 5.27 -3.52 -19.62
CA ASP A 23 5.12 -3.15 -21.04
C ASP A 23 5.81 -1.83 -21.44
N ALA A 24 6.36 -1.09 -20.48
CA ALA A 24 7.02 0.20 -20.72
C ALA A 24 8.55 0.13 -20.58
N VAL A 25 9.06 -0.94 -19.96
CA VAL A 25 10.49 -1.16 -19.70
C VAL A 25 11.20 -1.70 -20.94
N GLN A 26 12.40 -1.18 -21.19
CA GLN A 26 13.37 -1.76 -22.11
C GLN A 26 14.20 -2.82 -21.36
N TRP A 27 13.88 -4.10 -21.56
CA TRP A 27 14.49 -5.21 -20.82
C TRP A 27 16.00 -5.37 -21.03
N GLN A 28 16.52 -4.90 -22.16
CA GLN A 28 17.94 -5.02 -22.54
C GLN A 28 18.56 -3.64 -22.76
N GLY A 29 18.15 -2.64 -21.99
CA GLY A 29 18.59 -1.27 -22.18
C GLY A 29 18.41 -0.38 -20.96
N GLU A 30 18.94 0.83 -21.05
CA GLU A 30 18.75 1.84 -20.03
C GLU A 30 17.29 2.34 -20.04
N ASN A 31 16.75 2.55 -18.85
CA ASN A 31 15.40 3.07 -18.67
C ASN A 31 15.46 4.41 -17.95
N THR A 32 14.72 5.40 -18.45
CA THR A 32 14.53 6.67 -17.75
C THR A 32 13.19 6.64 -17.02
N ILE A 33 13.23 6.81 -15.70
CA ILE A 33 12.04 6.95 -14.85
C ILE A 33 11.90 8.42 -14.46
N ALA A 34 10.74 9.00 -14.73
CA ALA A 34 10.39 10.34 -14.29
C ALA A 34 9.14 10.29 -13.41
N ILE A 35 9.17 10.98 -12.27
CA ILE A 35 8.05 11.06 -11.32
C ILE A 35 7.72 12.53 -11.12
N GLN A 36 6.45 12.89 -11.34
CA GLN A 36 5.93 14.21 -11.00
C GLN A 36 5.28 14.13 -9.61
N VAL A 37 5.68 15.03 -8.72
CA VAL A 37 5.06 15.19 -7.41
C VAL A 37 4.34 16.52 -7.37
N GLU A 38 3.11 16.50 -6.88
CA GLU A 38 2.15 17.59 -6.87
C GLU A 38 1.78 17.85 -5.40
N ASN A 39 1.79 19.12 -4.96
CA ASN A 39 1.54 19.51 -3.57
C ASN A 39 0.61 20.74 -3.47
N LYS A 40 -0.42 20.77 -4.30
CA LYS A 40 -1.46 21.79 -4.30
C LYS A 40 -2.52 21.40 -3.28
N LEU A 41 -2.69 22.28 -2.32
CA LEU A 41 -3.74 22.21 -1.32
C LEU A 41 -5.10 22.46 -2.00
N MET A 42 -6.07 21.60 -1.70
CA MET A 42 -7.45 21.76 -2.15
C MET A 42 -8.42 21.28 -1.06
N SER A 43 -9.63 21.84 -1.04
CA SER A 43 -10.67 21.49 -0.07
C SER A 43 -11.17 20.04 -0.23
N THR A 44 -10.95 19.44 -1.40
CA THR A 44 -11.36 18.07 -1.74
C THR A 44 -10.27 17.02 -1.50
N ARG A 45 -9.08 17.44 -1.03
CA ARG A 45 -7.92 16.55 -0.79
C ARG A 45 -7.83 16.18 0.68
N VAL A 46 -7.09 15.11 0.98
CA VAL A 46 -6.74 14.72 2.34
C VAL A 46 -5.23 14.87 2.54
N PRO A 47 -4.76 15.71 3.47
CA PRO A 47 -5.53 16.66 4.29
C PRO A 47 -6.07 17.85 3.47
N ALA A 48 -7.16 18.46 3.93
CA ALA A 48 -7.79 19.58 3.24
C ALA A 48 -7.03 20.90 3.48
N GLY A 49 -7.01 21.76 2.48
CA GLY A 49 -6.46 23.12 2.56
C GLY A 49 -7.04 24.01 1.46
N SER A 50 -6.65 25.27 1.40
CA SER A 50 -7.17 26.23 0.41
C SER A 50 -8.71 26.31 0.40
N MET A 51 -9.30 26.37 1.59
CA MET A 51 -10.75 26.43 1.76
C MET A 51 -11.31 27.75 1.20
N SER A 52 -12.35 27.67 0.38
CA SER A 52 -13.04 28.83 -0.19
C SER A 52 -13.92 29.51 0.86
N GLY A 53 -13.88 30.85 0.95
CA GLY A 53 -14.73 31.64 1.84
C GLY A 53 -14.03 32.90 2.37
N ASP A 54 -14.82 33.88 2.85
CA ASP A 54 -14.29 35.08 3.51
C ASP A 54 -13.60 34.69 4.81
N LYS A 55 -12.27 34.78 4.83
CA LYS A 55 -11.49 34.55 6.04
C LYS A 55 -11.47 35.84 6.85
N PRO A 56 -11.92 35.84 8.11
CA PRO A 56 -11.81 37.01 8.96
C PRO A 56 -10.33 37.38 9.08
N THR A 57 -10.03 38.65 8.80
CA THR A 57 -8.67 39.19 8.76
C THR A 57 -8.00 39.06 10.12
N GLY A 58 -6.74 38.61 10.13
CA GLY A 58 -5.86 38.67 11.31
C GLY A 58 -5.61 37.36 12.06
N PHE A 59 -6.42 36.30 11.87
CA PHE A 59 -6.19 35.00 12.55
C PHE A 59 -6.34 33.77 11.65
N MET A 60 -6.88 33.92 10.43
CA MET A 60 -7.07 32.82 9.46
C MET A 60 -6.32 33.04 8.12
N ASN A 61 -5.44 34.03 8.02
CA ASN A 61 -4.58 34.26 6.85
C ASN A 61 -3.25 33.49 7.00
N ASN A 62 -3.33 32.18 7.18
CA ASN A 62 -2.15 31.33 7.30
C ASN A 62 -1.50 31.10 5.93
N TYR A 63 -0.17 31.01 5.91
CA TYR A 63 0.59 30.52 4.76
C TYR A 63 1.50 29.36 5.20
N PRO A 64 1.39 28.17 4.58
CA PRO A 64 0.44 27.81 3.53
C PRO A 64 -1.01 27.84 4.00
N ASP A 65 -1.94 27.96 3.07
CA ASP A 65 -3.37 28.03 3.36
C ASP A 65 -3.91 26.65 3.78
N THR A 66 -3.75 26.30 5.05
CA THR A 66 -4.07 25.00 5.62
C THR A 66 -5.05 25.12 6.78
N THR A 67 -5.77 24.04 7.07
CA THR A 67 -6.59 23.89 8.28
C THR A 67 -5.89 23.03 9.35
N PHE A 68 -4.58 22.84 9.22
CA PHE A 68 -3.74 21.98 10.05
C PHE A 68 -2.40 22.69 10.37
N ASP A 69 -1.77 22.29 11.47
CA ASP A 69 -0.65 23.02 12.10
C ASP A 69 0.73 22.68 11.51
N PHE A 70 0.91 21.48 10.95
CA PHE A 70 2.19 21.09 10.37
C PHE A 70 2.43 21.76 9.00
N PHE A 71 3.69 22.03 8.67
CA PHE A 71 4.05 22.53 7.34
C PHE A 71 3.84 21.43 6.28
N PRO A 72 3.11 21.68 5.18
CA PRO A 72 2.81 20.67 4.17
C PRO A 72 4.01 20.44 3.23
N TYR A 73 5.03 19.75 3.72
CA TYR A 73 6.16 19.33 2.88
C TYR A 73 5.67 18.38 1.78
N GLY A 74 6.09 18.65 0.54
CA GLY A 74 5.88 17.76 -0.61
C GLY A 74 7.13 16.99 -0.99
N GLY A 75 7.01 16.09 -1.96
CA GLY A 75 8.14 15.34 -2.51
C GLY A 75 8.08 13.83 -2.23
N LEU A 76 9.17 13.14 -2.56
CA LEU A 76 9.33 11.70 -2.32
C LEU A 76 9.88 11.48 -0.91
N HIS A 77 8.99 11.29 0.07
CA HIS A 77 9.38 11.12 1.48
C HIS A 77 9.83 9.71 1.85
N ARG A 78 9.51 8.71 1.02
CA ARG A 78 9.83 7.30 1.26
C ARG A 78 10.55 6.70 0.05
N ALA A 79 11.23 5.58 0.29
CA ALA A 79 11.99 4.87 -0.73
C ALA A 79 11.12 4.48 -1.93
N VAL A 80 11.70 4.61 -3.12
CA VAL A 80 11.13 4.14 -4.38
C VAL A 80 11.86 2.85 -4.75
N TYR A 81 11.09 1.81 -5.04
CA TYR A 81 11.63 0.49 -5.40
C TYR A 81 11.23 0.13 -6.82
N LEU A 82 12.16 -0.53 -7.51
CA LEU A 82 11.87 -1.35 -8.68
C LEU A 82 12.06 -2.80 -8.26
N TYR A 83 11.04 -3.63 -8.50
CA TYR A 83 11.08 -5.05 -8.19
C TYR A 83 10.30 -5.82 -9.25
N SER A 84 10.53 -7.13 -9.32
CA SER A 84 9.83 -8.04 -10.22
C SER A 84 9.09 -9.11 -9.43
N VAL A 85 7.97 -9.56 -9.97
CA VAL A 85 7.20 -10.69 -9.48
C VAL A 85 6.98 -11.69 -10.63
N PRO A 86 6.80 -12.99 -10.35
CA PRO A 86 6.37 -13.93 -11.38
C PRO A 86 4.97 -13.56 -11.91
N GLN A 87 4.64 -14.08 -13.10
CA GLN A 87 3.34 -13.84 -13.75
C GLN A 87 2.16 -14.15 -12.83
N THR A 88 2.26 -15.25 -12.08
CA THR A 88 1.35 -15.58 -10.97
C THR A 88 2.11 -15.41 -9.67
N HIS A 89 1.62 -14.53 -8.80
CA HIS A 89 2.20 -14.24 -7.48
C HIS A 89 1.11 -14.05 -6.44
N ILE A 90 1.49 -14.01 -5.16
CA ILE A 90 0.59 -13.64 -4.07
C ILE A 90 0.35 -12.12 -4.15
N ALA A 91 -0.91 -11.74 -4.37
CA ALA A 91 -1.34 -10.35 -4.45
C ALA A 91 -1.68 -9.78 -3.07
N ASP A 92 -2.29 -10.60 -2.20
CA ASP A 92 -2.65 -10.17 -0.85
C ASP A 92 -2.68 -11.34 0.13
N VAL A 93 -2.46 -11.02 1.41
CA VAL A 93 -2.57 -11.96 2.54
C VAL A 93 -3.31 -11.28 3.67
N THR A 94 -4.47 -11.82 4.02
CA THR A 94 -5.23 -11.40 5.20
C THR A 94 -5.12 -12.45 6.28
N VAL A 95 -4.73 -12.04 7.49
CA VAL A 95 -4.66 -12.91 8.68
C VAL A 95 -5.61 -12.36 9.74
N THR A 96 -6.47 -13.21 10.27
CA THR A 96 -7.38 -12.88 11.38
C THR A 96 -7.23 -13.92 12.48
N THR A 97 -6.99 -13.47 13.72
CA THR A 97 -6.78 -14.34 14.87
C THR A 97 -7.92 -14.17 15.89
N THR A 98 -8.51 -15.27 16.34
CA THR A 98 -9.46 -15.29 17.46
C THR A 98 -8.86 -15.99 18.66
N VAL A 99 -9.32 -15.62 19.86
CA VAL A 99 -9.00 -16.31 21.12
C VAL A 99 -10.33 -16.76 21.70
N ASP A 100 -10.50 -18.07 21.85
CA ASP A 100 -11.81 -18.66 22.16
C ASP A 100 -12.08 -18.63 23.68
N ASP A 101 -11.04 -18.70 24.52
CA ASP A 101 -11.15 -18.71 26.00
C ASP A 101 -10.11 -17.80 26.70
N PRO A 102 -10.23 -16.45 26.57
CA PRO A 102 -9.18 -15.51 26.99
C PRO A 102 -8.98 -15.41 28.51
N LYS A 103 -9.79 -16.08 29.33
CA LYS A 103 -9.75 -16.01 30.80
C LYS A 103 -9.16 -17.25 31.48
N THR A 104 -8.65 -18.21 30.70
CA THR A 104 -8.03 -19.43 31.22
C THR A 104 -6.50 -19.28 31.26
N ASP A 105 -5.82 -20.12 32.04
CA ASP A 105 -4.35 -20.15 32.10
C ASP A 105 -3.71 -20.76 30.83
N ALA A 106 -4.53 -21.31 29.92
CA ALA A 106 -4.12 -21.92 28.65
C ALA A 106 -5.14 -21.61 27.54
N PRO A 107 -5.22 -20.34 27.08
CA PRO A 107 -6.19 -19.96 26.06
C PRO A 107 -5.88 -20.65 24.74
N THR A 108 -6.93 -21.10 24.05
CA THR A 108 -6.86 -21.57 22.67
C THR A 108 -7.35 -20.47 21.71
N GLY A 109 -7.03 -20.62 20.43
CA GLY A 109 -7.44 -19.66 19.42
C GLY A 109 -7.36 -20.23 18.02
N THR A 110 -8.01 -19.54 17.08
CA THR A 110 -8.05 -19.90 15.68
C THR A 110 -7.34 -18.84 14.83
N VAL A 111 -6.52 -19.27 13.88
CA VAL A 111 -5.89 -18.40 12.89
C VAL A 111 -6.56 -18.65 11.54
N HIS A 112 -7.29 -17.65 11.06
CA HIS A 112 -7.85 -17.62 9.72
C HIS A 112 -6.87 -16.90 8.79
N VAL A 113 -6.50 -17.57 7.70
CA VAL A 113 -5.62 -17.00 6.67
C VAL A 113 -6.35 -17.06 5.34
N ALA A 114 -6.45 -15.91 4.68
CA ALA A 114 -6.91 -15.78 3.30
C ALA A 114 -5.74 -15.29 2.45
N VAL A 115 -5.49 -15.95 1.32
CA VAL A 115 -4.41 -15.61 0.39
C VAL A 115 -5.03 -15.40 -0.98
N VAL A 116 -4.73 -14.28 -1.61
CA VAL A 116 -5.24 -13.92 -2.94
C VAL A 116 -4.09 -14.02 -3.94
N ALA A 117 -4.30 -14.77 -5.02
CA ALA A 117 -3.36 -14.82 -6.14
C ALA A 117 -3.65 -13.69 -7.15
N SER A 118 -2.61 -13.21 -7.83
CA SER A 118 -2.71 -12.13 -8.83
C SER A 118 -3.54 -12.51 -10.06
N THR A 119 -3.61 -13.80 -10.37
CA THR A 119 -4.41 -14.42 -11.43
C THR A 119 -5.08 -15.68 -10.86
N GLY A 120 -6.11 -16.20 -11.53
CA GLY A 120 -6.70 -17.49 -11.15
C GLY A 120 -5.62 -18.56 -11.02
N TYR A 121 -5.57 -19.22 -9.86
CA TYR A 121 -4.55 -20.20 -9.52
C TYR A 121 -5.20 -21.42 -8.87
N SER A 122 -4.79 -22.60 -9.33
CA SER A 122 -5.15 -23.86 -8.70
C SER A 122 -3.86 -24.60 -8.36
N GLY A 123 -3.67 -24.89 -7.09
CA GLY A 123 -2.45 -25.54 -6.63
C GLY A 123 -2.42 -25.72 -5.12
N SER A 124 -1.29 -26.18 -4.63
CA SER A 124 -1.03 -26.35 -3.21
C SER A 124 -0.18 -25.22 -2.66
N GLY A 125 -0.38 -24.89 -1.40
CA GLY A 125 0.52 -24.08 -0.60
C GLY A 125 0.59 -24.59 0.83
N GLU A 126 1.35 -23.89 1.66
CA GLU A 126 1.55 -24.24 3.06
C GLU A 126 1.47 -22.98 3.92
N ILE A 127 0.78 -23.06 5.06
CA ILE A 127 0.88 -22.09 6.15
C ILE A 127 1.75 -22.71 7.23
N VAL A 128 2.76 -21.97 7.66
CA VAL A 128 3.61 -22.34 8.80
C VAL A 128 3.38 -21.34 9.93
N LEU A 129 2.89 -21.84 11.07
CA LEU A 129 2.87 -21.11 12.33
C LEU A 129 4.13 -21.48 13.10
N GLN A 130 4.97 -20.48 13.40
CA GLN A 130 6.25 -20.67 14.08
C GLN A 130 6.31 -19.90 15.40
N ASN A 131 6.71 -20.58 16.47
CA ASN A 131 7.04 -19.99 17.77
C ASN A 131 8.40 -20.52 18.24
N GLY A 132 9.46 -19.75 17.97
CA GLY A 132 10.84 -20.20 18.19
C GLY A 132 11.15 -21.43 17.33
N GLU A 133 11.46 -22.55 17.97
CA GLU A 133 11.72 -23.85 17.30
C GLU A 133 10.44 -24.65 17.02
N GLN A 134 9.31 -24.32 17.65
CA GLN A 134 8.05 -25.01 17.43
C GLN A 134 7.43 -24.55 16.10
N MET A 135 7.05 -25.50 15.26
CA MET A 135 6.39 -25.25 13.98
C MET A 135 5.13 -26.10 13.85
N GLN A 136 4.05 -25.48 13.37
CA GLN A 136 2.86 -26.16 12.89
C GLN A 136 2.60 -25.81 11.44
N THR A 137 2.40 -26.85 10.64
CA THR A 137 2.19 -26.75 9.20
C THR A 137 0.75 -27.14 8.86
N VAL A 138 0.09 -26.33 8.04
CA VAL A 138 -1.22 -26.64 7.47
C VAL A 138 -1.15 -26.53 5.95
N ALA A 139 -1.62 -27.57 5.25
CA ALA A 139 -1.73 -27.54 3.80
C ALA A 139 -2.87 -26.62 3.35
N LEU A 140 -2.61 -25.81 2.34
CA LEU A 140 -3.59 -25.01 1.63
C LEU A 140 -3.85 -25.60 0.24
N HIS A 141 -5.12 -25.64 -0.14
CA HIS A 141 -5.53 -25.93 -1.50
C HIS A 141 -6.22 -24.70 -2.07
N PHE A 142 -5.61 -24.10 -3.09
CA PHE A 142 -6.18 -22.97 -3.81
C PHE A 142 -7.17 -23.51 -4.85
N ALA A 143 -8.40 -23.01 -4.83
CA ALA A 143 -9.43 -23.32 -5.82
C ALA A 143 -10.03 -22.00 -6.30
N ASP A 144 -9.86 -21.71 -7.59
CA ASP A 144 -10.43 -20.56 -8.30
C ASP A 144 -9.99 -19.15 -7.84
N GLY A 145 -8.83 -19.05 -7.17
CA GLY A 145 -8.27 -17.77 -6.67
C GLY A 145 -8.70 -17.47 -5.24
#